data_AF-A0A2M7F1L3-F1
#
_entry.id   AF-A0A2M7F1L3-F1
#
_cell.length_a   1.000
_cell.length_b   1.000
_cell.length_c   1.000
_cell.angle_alpha   90.00
_cell.angle_beta   90.00
_cell.angle_gamma   90.00
#
_symmetry.space_group_name_H-M   'P 1'
#
loop_
_entity.id
_entity.type
_entity.pdbx_description
1 polymer ?
#
loop_
_entity_poly.entity_id
_entity_poly.type
_entity_poly.pdbx_seq_one_letter_code
_entity_poly.pdbx_strand_id
1 'polypeptide(L)'
;MEAEGGSPAVLGPPFLERCADPMLAARLRNRLQLAIDAMIDQDFQSRVLSFDSLAAKAYAEIAARRRASGRPIAEADCQIAAIARATDAPIATRNVKDFDGCGVRVINPWNAD
;
A
#
# COMPACT_ATOMS: atom_id res chain seq x y z
N MET A 1 -31.37 9.87 -64.54
CA MET A 1 -31.84 10.46 -63.26
C MET A 1 -31.66 9.36 -62.23
N GLU A 2 -30.41 9.00 -61.97
CA GLU A 2 -29.50 9.61 -60.97
C GLU A 2 -29.85 9.17 -59.55
N ALA A 3 -28.80 8.79 -58.84
CA ALA A 3 -28.70 8.35 -57.45
C ALA A 3 -29.17 6.92 -57.12
N GLU A 4 -28.20 6.10 -56.68
CA GLU A 4 -28.16 5.25 -55.47
C GLU A 4 -26.79 4.52 -55.56
N GLY A 5 -25.71 4.89 -54.87
CA GLY A 5 -25.61 5.44 -53.53
C GLY A 5 -25.44 4.29 -52.53
N GLY A 6 -24.25 3.73 -52.39
CA GLY A 6 -24.01 2.68 -51.40
C GLY A 6 -22.58 2.12 -51.40
N SER A 7 -21.65 2.84 -50.77
CA SER A 7 -20.33 2.31 -50.40
C SER A 7 -20.48 1.23 -49.32
N PRO A 8 -19.86 0.05 -49.41
CA PRO A 8 -19.82 -0.86 -48.28
C PRO A 8 -18.79 -0.32 -47.28
N ALA A 9 -19.30 0.30 -46.20
CA ALA A 9 -18.50 0.60 -45.03
C ALA A 9 -17.88 -0.70 -44.52
N VAL A 10 -16.56 -0.79 -44.65
CA VAL A 10 -15.73 -1.81 -44.01
C VAL A 10 -15.81 -1.54 -42.51
N LEU A 11 -16.70 -2.25 -41.81
CA LEU A 11 -16.69 -2.26 -40.35
C LEU A 11 -15.51 -3.14 -39.92
N GLY A 12 -14.37 -2.50 -39.66
CA GLY A 12 -13.18 -3.14 -39.10
C GLY A 12 -13.48 -3.83 -37.76
N PRO A 13 -12.59 -4.74 -37.30
CA PRO A 13 -12.75 -5.37 -36.00
C PRO A 13 -12.84 -4.29 -34.90
N PRO A 14 -13.62 -4.53 -33.82
CA PRO A 14 -13.86 -3.53 -32.78
C PRO A 14 -12.53 -3.08 -32.16
N PHE A 15 -12.25 -1.78 -32.32
CA PHE A 15 -11.02 -1.08 -31.96
C PHE A 15 -10.68 -1.07 -30.44
N LEU A 16 -11.46 -1.70 -29.55
CA LEU A 16 -11.26 -1.53 -28.11
C LEU A 16 -11.45 -2.82 -27.32
N GLU A 17 -10.57 -3.80 -27.52
CA GLU A 17 -10.29 -4.78 -26.46
C GLU A 17 -8.80 -4.92 -26.19
N ARG A 18 -8.43 -4.56 -24.96
CA ARG A 18 -7.19 -4.92 -24.22
C ARG A 18 -5.87 -4.20 -24.59
N CYS A 19 -5.76 -2.95 -24.16
CA CYS A 19 -4.45 -2.37 -23.82
C CYS A 19 -4.04 -2.74 -22.37
N ALA A 20 -3.75 -4.02 -22.15
CA ALA A 20 -2.90 -4.45 -21.05
C ALA A 20 -1.94 -5.47 -21.63
N ASP A 21 -0.80 -5.00 -22.16
CA ASP A 21 0.23 -5.88 -22.68
C ASP A 21 0.75 -6.74 -21.49
N PRO A 22 0.49 -8.06 -21.49
CA PRO A 22 0.91 -8.93 -20.40
C PRO A 22 2.44 -8.98 -20.25
N MET A 23 3.18 -8.74 -21.35
CA MET A 23 4.64 -8.66 -21.33
C MET A 23 5.12 -7.41 -20.60
N LEU A 24 4.47 -6.26 -20.83
CA LEU A 24 4.79 -5.02 -20.12
C LEU A 24 4.45 -5.12 -18.63
N ALA A 25 3.30 -5.72 -18.30
CA ALA A 25 2.89 -5.96 -16.91
C ALA A 25 3.87 -6.92 -16.19
N ALA A 26 4.33 -7.98 -16.86
CA ALA A 26 5.33 -8.90 -16.34
C ALA A 26 6.69 -8.21 -16.11
N ARG A 27 7.15 -7.39 -17.07
CA ARG A 27 8.39 -6.60 -16.91
C ARG A 27 8.31 -5.62 -15.75
N LEU A 28 7.18 -4.93 -15.58
CA LEU A 28 6.97 -4.01 -14.46
C LEU A 28 7.01 -4.77 -13.13
N ARG A 29 6.29 -5.89 -13.04
CA ARG A 29 6.30 -6.75 -11.85
C ARG A 29 7.72 -7.18 -11.49
N ASN A 30 8.46 -7.70 -12.46
CA ASN A 30 9.85 -8.16 -12.23
C ASN A 30 10.75 -7.02 -11.77
N ARG A 31 10.61 -5.83 -12.37
CA ARG A 31 11.39 -4.65 -11.97
C ARG A 31 11.07 -4.21 -10.54
N LEU A 32 9.80 -4.20 -10.15
CA LEU A 32 9.39 -3.87 -8.79
C LEU A 32 9.86 -4.92 -7.78
N GLN A 33 9.78 -6.21 -8.13
CA GLN A 33 10.27 -7.29 -7.29
C GLN A 33 11.77 -7.16 -7.03
N LEU A 34 12.58 -7.00 -8.08
CA LEU A 34 14.03 -6.81 -7.95
C LEU A 34 14.39 -5.58 -7.10
N ALA A 35 13.63 -4.49 -7.24
CA ALA A 35 13.84 -3.28 -6.46
C ALA A 35 13.50 -3.49 -4.96
N ILE A 36 12.41 -4.20 -4.67
CA ILE A 36 12.02 -4.54 -3.29
C ILE A 36 13.03 -5.50 -2.67
N ASP A 37 13.44 -6.55 -3.39
CA ASP A 37 14.41 -7.52 -2.89
C ASP A 37 15.74 -6.84 -2.57
N ALA A 38 16.25 -5.99 -3.46
CA ALA A 38 17.46 -5.21 -3.20
C ALA A 38 17.31 -4.30 -1.98
N MET A 39 16.18 -3.59 -1.85
CA MET A 39 15.92 -2.72 -0.72
C MET A 39 15.88 -3.50 0.61
N ILE A 40 15.21 -4.65 0.64
CA ILE A 40 15.11 -5.48 1.85
C ILE A 40 16.48 -6.09 2.21
N ASP A 41 17.16 -6.70 1.25
CA ASP A 41 18.37 -7.48 1.50
C ASP A 41 19.61 -6.61 1.73
N GLN A 42 19.66 -5.42 1.14
CA GLN A 42 20.83 -4.53 1.19
C GLN A 42 20.61 -3.35 2.13
N ASP A 43 19.51 -2.61 1.96
CA ASP A 43 19.30 -1.39 2.75
C ASP A 43 18.73 -1.70 4.13
N PHE A 44 17.80 -2.66 4.26
CA PHE A 44 17.12 -3.00 5.53
C PHE A 44 17.60 -4.30 6.17
N GLN A 45 18.78 -4.79 5.81
CA GLN A 45 19.34 -6.00 6.40
C GLN A 45 19.29 -5.96 7.93
N SER A 46 18.69 -6.97 8.54
CA SER A 46 18.50 -7.08 10.00
C SER A 46 17.71 -5.95 10.66
N ARG A 47 17.04 -5.08 9.89
CA ARG A 47 16.19 -3.98 10.37
C ARG A 47 14.70 -4.17 10.03
N VAL A 48 14.35 -5.32 9.45
CA VAL A 48 12.95 -5.74 9.23
C VAL A 48 12.41 -6.31 10.53
N LEU A 49 11.48 -5.59 11.17
CA LEU A 49 10.86 -6.00 12.42
C LEU A 49 9.68 -6.95 12.16
N SER A 50 9.68 -8.08 12.85
CA SER A 50 8.60 -9.07 12.77
C SER A 50 7.38 -8.66 13.60
N PHE A 51 6.20 -9.08 13.17
CA PHE A 51 5.01 -9.10 14.03
C PHE A 51 5.07 -10.30 14.97
N ASP A 52 5.70 -10.14 16.12
CA ASP A 52 5.89 -11.20 17.12
C ASP A 52 4.79 -11.20 18.21
N SER A 53 4.97 -12.01 19.25
CA SER A 53 3.99 -12.10 20.35
C SER A 53 3.86 -10.81 21.18
N LEU A 54 4.91 -9.99 21.27
CA LEU A 54 4.84 -8.69 21.98
C LEU A 54 4.04 -7.70 21.13
N ALA A 55 4.29 -7.65 19.83
CA ALA A 55 3.49 -6.88 18.89
C ALA A 55 2.03 -7.35 18.88
N ALA A 56 1.76 -8.66 18.90
CA ALA A 56 0.38 -9.18 18.92
C ALA A 56 -0.42 -8.74 20.16
N LYS A 57 0.20 -8.73 21.34
CA LYS A 57 -0.43 -8.17 22.56
C LYS A 57 -0.71 -6.68 22.40
N ALA A 58 0.26 -5.94 21.85
CA ALA A 58 0.10 -4.52 21.61
C ALA A 58 -1.02 -4.21 20.62
N TYR A 59 -1.14 -4.99 19.56
CA TYR A 59 -2.20 -4.92 18.56
C TYR A 59 -3.57 -5.06 19.22
N ALA A 60 -3.77 -6.11 20.04
CA ALA A 60 -5.05 -6.37 20.69
C ALA A 60 -5.50 -5.18 21.55
N GLU A 61 -4.58 -4.59 22.31
CA GLU A 61 -4.86 -3.40 23.12
C GLU A 61 -5.20 -2.17 22.27
N ILE A 62 -4.43 -1.89 21.21
CA ILE A 62 -4.68 -0.74 20.32
C ILE A 62 -6.05 -0.89 19.68
N ALA A 63 -6.32 -2.05 19.06
CA ALA A 63 -7.57 -2.32 18.38
C ALA A 63 -8.78 -2.22 19.33
N ALA A 64 -8.67 -2.77 20.54
CA ALA A 64 -9.72 -2.70 21.54
C ALA A 64 -10.00 -1.25 21.97
N ARG A 65 -8.96 -0.48 22.32
CA ARG A 65 -9.11 0.93 22.72
C ARG A 65 -9.68 1.79 21.61
N ARG A 66 -9.17 1.65 20.38
CA ARG A 66 -9.63 2.38 19.19
C ARG A 66 -11.10 2.09 18.87
N ARG A 67 -11.51 0.82 18.98
CA ARG A 67 -12.92 0.42 18.81
C ARG A 67 -13.80 1.01 19.91
N ALA A 68 -13.37 0.94 21.17
CA ALA A 68 -14.10 1.51 22.30
C ALA A 68 -14.26 3.04 22.18
N SER A 69 -13.28 3.73 21.60
CA SER A 69 -13.35 5.17 21.33
C SER A 69 -14.10 5.54 20.04
N GLY A 70 -14.78 4.59 19.39
CA GLY A 70 -15.54 4.84 18.15
C GLY A 70 -14.68 5.20 16.93
N ARG A 71 -13.37 4.91 16.98
CA ARG A 71 -12.41 5.23 15.92
C ARG A 71 -11.63 3.98 15.54
N PRO A 72 -12.22 2.98 14.86
CA PRO A 72 -11.47 1.79 14.45
C PRO A 72 -10.25 2.18 13.60
N ILE A 73 -9.24 1.32 13.59
CA ILE A 73 -8.00 1.46 12.83
C ILE A 73 -7.90 0.30 11.83
N ALA A 74 -7.31 0.53 10.65
CA ALA A 74 -7.09 -0.52 9.68
C ALA A 74 -6.13 -1.59 10.25
N GLU A 75 -6.32 -2.84 9.85
CA GLU A 75 -5.52 -3.97 10.37
C GLU A 75 -4.02 -3.78 10.14
N ALA A 76 -3.63 -3.40 8.92
CA ALA A 76 -2.23 -3.16 8.58
C ALA A 76 -1.61 -2.01 9.41
N ASP A 77 -2.32 -0.89 9.56
CA ASP A 77 -1.85 0.24 10.37
C ASP A 77 -1.75 -0.14 11.86
N CYS A 78 -2.68 -0.96 12.34
CA CYS A 78 -2.64 -1.45 13.71
C CYS A 78 -1.47 -2.42 13.94
N GLN A 79 -1.10 -3.25 12.96
CA GLN A 79 0.11 -4.08 13.01
C GLN A 79 1.38 -3.22 13.04
N ILE A 80 1.46 -2.20 12.18
CA ILE A 80 2.59 -1.25 12.16
C ILE A 80 2.70 -0.52 13.52
N ALA A 81 1.58 0.00 14.04
CA ALA A 81 1.51 0.66 15.34
C ALA A 81 1.92 -0.28 16.48
N ALA A 82 1.50 -1.54 16.43
CA ALA A 82 1.82 -2.52 17.44
C ALA A 82 3.30 -2.89 17.46
N ILE A 83 3.92 -3.11 16.29
CA ILE A 83 5.36 -3.34 16.17
C ILE A 83 6.13 -2.14 16.71
N ALA A 84 5.79 -0.93 16.25
CA ALA A 84 6.44 0.31 16.68
C ALA A 84 6.35 0.50 18.20
N ARG A 85 5.20 0.21 18.80
CA ARG A 85 5.01 0.31 20.26
C ARG A 85 5.78 -0.75 21.02
N ALA A 86 5.88 -1.98 20.50
CA ALA A 86 6.61 -3.06 21.13
C ALA A 86 8.13 -2.84 21.11
N THR A 87 8.64 -2.10 20.12
CA THR A 87 10.07 -1.81 19.95
C THR A 87 10.47 -0.37 20.35
N ASP A 88 9.54 0.43 20.88
CA ASP A 88 9.71 1.87 21.17
C ASP A 88 10.25 2.69 19.96
N ALA A 89 9.90 2.25 18.75
CA ALA A 89 10.28 2.92 17.51
C ALA A 89 9.24 4.00 17.11
N PRO A 90 9.67 5.16 16.57
CA PRO A 90 8.75 6.11 15.97
C PRO A 90 8.26 5.63 14.60
N ILE A 91 7.06 6.04 14.21
CA ILE A 91 6.51 5.81 12.86
C ILE A 91 6.75 7.04 12.00
N ALA A 92 7.43 6.87 10.88
CA ALA A 92 7.53 7.90 9.84
C ALA A 92 6.37 7.75 8.85
N THR A 93 5.40 8.67 8.84
CA THR A 93 4.26 8.60 7.92
C THR A 93 3.65 9.98 7.66
N ARG A 94 3.07 10.15 6.47
CA ARG A 94 2.22 11.30 6.14
C ARG A 94 0.80 11.18 6.75
N ASN A 95 0.36 9.96 7.07
CA ASN A 95 -0.99 9.67 7.55
C ASN A 95 -1.07 9.77 9.09
N VAL A 96 -0.63 10.89 9.67
CA VAL A 96 -0.47 11.05 11.12
C VAL A 96 -1.75 10.70 11.90
N LYS A 97 -2.90 11.14 11.38
CA LYS A 97 -4.22 10.99 12.03
C LYS A 97 -4.65 9.54 12.27
N ASP A 98 -4.15 8.59 11.48
CA ASP A 98 -4.52 7.18 11.60
C ASP A 98 -3.86 6.54 12.82
N PHE A 99 -2.71 7.08 13.24
CA PHE A 99 -1.93 6.61 14.38
C PHE A 99 -2.24 7.35 15.69
N ASP A 100 -3.09 8.38 15.66
CA ASP A 100 -3.52 9.12 16.86
C ASP A 100 -4.12 8.18 17.92
N GLY A 101 -3.64 8.29 19.16
CA GLY A 101 -4.14 7.47 20.26
C GLY A 101 -3.69 6.00 20.23
N CYS A 102 -2.79 5.62 19.32
CA CYS A 102 -2.17 4.28 19.34
C CYS A 102 -1.05 4.14 20.39
N GLY A 103 -0.59 5.26 20.96
CA GLY A 103 0.48 5.28 21.96
C GLY A 103 1.87 5.12 21.34
N VAL A 104 2.07 5.63 20.13
CA VAL A 104 3.33 5.60 19.38
C VAL A 104 3.74 7.03 19.01
N ARG A 105 5.05 7.30 18.95
CA ARG A 105 5.56 8.58 18.42
C ARG A 105 5.43 8.56 16.90
N VAL A 106 4.90 9.64 16.32
CA VAL A 106 4.71 9.77 14.87
C VAL A 106 5.48 10.96 14.36
N ILE A 107 6.28 10.75 13.32
CA ILE A 107 7.07 11.77 12.62
C ILE A 107 6.49 11.89 11.22
N ASN A 108 6.14 13.11 10.79
CA ASN A 108 5.77 13.36 9.41
C ASN A 108 6.97 13.94 8.66
N PRO A 109 7.69 13.15 7.84
CA PRO A 109 8.90 13.62 7.17
C PRO A 109 8.61 14.62 6.03
N TRP A 110 7.34 14.83 5.68
CA TRP A 110 6.93 15.84 4.70
C TRP A 110 6.60 17.19 5.32
N ASN A 111 6.47 17.25 6.65
CA ASN A 111 6.45 18.52 7.34
C ASN A 111 7.91 18.95 7.50
N ALA A 112 8.39 19.76 6.55
CA ALA A 112 9.66 20.44 6.68
C ALA A 112 9.50 21.54 7.74
N ASP A 113 10.11 21.33 8.89
CA ASP A 113 10.60 22.43 9.73
C ASP A 113 12.11 22.58 9.45
#